data_AF-A0A519YQT6-F1
#
_entry.id   AF-A0A519YQT6-F1
#
_cell.length_a   1.000
_cell.length_b   1.000
_cell.length_c   1.000
_cell.angle_alpha   90.00
_cell.angle_beta   90.00
_cell.angle_gamma   90.00
#
_symmetry.space_group_name_H-M   'P 1'
#
loop_
_entity.id
_entity.type
_entity.pdbx_description
1 polymer ?
#
loop_
_entity_poly.entity_id
_entity_poly.type
_entity_poly.pdbx_seq_one_letter_code
_entity_poly.pdbx_strand_id
1 'polypeptide(L)'
;LSTLEERNNLASDVFFTWLNTPDAVGAFWKAQTPQMQQRIEGYVAGYNRYLKEQGAPAQCQAAWVRPLVAQDLVKLTRRLLVEGGVGQFAEALVGAKPPQATASVQPSAKAFALAAANQQRFTLDRGSNAVAVGRDRSFNGRGMLLANPHFPWVGGMRFYQMHLTIPGQLDVMGAALPGLPVINIGFNQHVAWTHTVDTSKHFTLYRLTLDPKDSTRYLLDGKSVPLEKTVVTVQVKQADGSLKPVSHPVYSSQFGPVVQWPGKLDWDSHYAFSLRDANLGNDRVLQQWYAMNRAGSLKELQTSVHTLQGIPWVNTLAADDQGQSLYMNLSVVPNVSAAKLAQCSDPRAGLQMIMLDGAHSACAWDVDPRAAQAGIFAADQLPQLERSDYVQHSN
;
A
#
# COMPACT_ATOMS: atom_id res chain seq x y z
N LEU A 1 3.19 6.22 -24.41
CA LEU A 1 2.98 7.12 -23.26
C LEU A 1 3.26 6.32 -21.99
N SER A 2 3.99 6.92 -21.06
CA SER A 2 4.32 6.35 -19.76
C SER A 2 3.76 7.23 -18.64
N THR A 3 3.55 6.65 -17.45
CA THR A 3 3.20 7.40 -16.24
C THR A 3 4.38 8.28 -15.81
N LEU A 4 4.18 9.12 -14.80
CA LEU A 4 5.24 9.89 -14.17
C LEU A 4 6.37 9.02 -13.60
N GLU A 5 6.03 7.79 -13.18
CA GLU A 5 6.98 6.76 -12.72
C GLU A 5 7.61 5.99 -13.90
N GLU A 6 7.41 6.48 -15.13
CA GLU A 6 7.81 5.87 -16.40
C GLU A 6 7.24 4.46 -16.66
N ARG A 7 6.20 4.06 -15.91
CA ARG A 7 5.47 2.81 -16.14
C ARG A 7 4.68 2.88 -17.44
N ASN A 8 4.62 1.79 -18.19
CA ASN A 8 3.78 1.70 -19.38
C ASN A 8 2.28 1.84 -19.01
N ASN A 9 1.55 2.73 -19.68
CA ASN A 9 0.14 3.01 -19.37
C ASN A 9 -0.74 1.75 -19.44
N LEU A 10 -0.56 0.89 -20.44
CA LEU A 10 -1.38 -0.31 -20.60
C LEU A 10 -1.14 -1.31 -19.45
N ALA A 11 0.11 -1.49 -19.04
CA ALA A 11 0.43 -2.32 -17.88
C ALA A 11 -0.14 -1.73 -16.58
N SER A 12 -0.04 -0.41 -16.42
CA SER A 12 -0.66 0.32 -15.30
C SER A 12 -2.18 0.10 -15.26
N ASP A 13 -2.86 0.25 -16.40
CA ASP A 13 -4.31 0.12 -16.48
C ASP A 13 -4.74 -1.31 -16.18
N VAL A 14 -4.09 -2.34 -16.75
CA VAL A 14 -4.40 -3.74 -16.43
C VAL A 14 -4.22 -4.01 -14.94
N PHE A 15 -3.11 -3.57 -14.36
CA PHE A 15 -2.84 -3.74 -12.92
C PHE A 15 -3.90 -3.06 -12.05
N PHE A 16 -4.21 -1.79 -12.31
CA PHE A 16 -5.17 -1.05 -11.47
C PHE A 16 -6.62 -1.45 -11.73
N THR A 17 -6.98 -1.98 -12.91
CA THR A 17 -8.28 -2.60 -13.14
C THR A 17 -8.40 -3.93 -12.40
N TRP A 18 -7.34 -4.74 -12.36
CA TRP A 18 -7.28 -5.94 -11.51
C TRP A 18 -7.41 -5.58 -10.01
N LEU A 19 -6.64 -4.59 -9.54
CA LEU A 19 -6.66 -4.17 -8.14
C LEU A 19 -8.03 -3.62 -7.70
N ASN A 20 -8.76 -2.99 -8.62
CA ASN A 20 -9.98 -2.25 -8.34
C ASN A 20 -11.20 -2.87 -9.02
N THR A 21 -11.39 -4.18 -8.85
CA THR A 21 -12.66 -4.81 -9.21
C THR A 21 -13.83 -4.12 -8.51
N PRO A 22 -15.05 -4.12 -9.10
CA PRO A 22 -16.22 -3.51 -8.46
C PRO A 22 -16.45 -4.02 -7.03
N ASP A 23 -16.25 -5.32 -6.80
CA ASP A 23 -16.40 -5.93 -5.48
C ASP A 23 -15.35 -5.45 -4.50
N ALA A 24 -14.08 -5.36 -4.91
CA ALA A 24 -13.02 -4.91 -4.01
C ALA A 24 -13.14 -3.43 -3.63
N VAL A 25 -13.55 -2.58 -4.59
CA VAL A 25 -13.85 -1.16 -4.34
C VAL A 25 -15.09 -1.02 -3.45
N GLY A 26 -16.14 -1.79 -3.75
CA GLY A 26 -17.39 -1.78 -2.99
C GLY A 26 -17.22 -2.28 -1.56
N ALA A 27 -16.43 -3.34 -1.34
CA ALA A 27 -16.09 -3.86 -0.02
C ALA A 27 -15.31 -2.83 0.80
N PHE A 28 -14.28 -2.22 0.22
CA PHE A 28 -13.52 -1.16 0.89
C PHE A 28 -14.41 0.01 1.29
N TRP A 29 -15.31 0.47 0.41
CA TRP A 29 -16.27 1.53 0.70
C TRP A 29 -17.22 1.18 1.85
N LYS A 30 -17.77 -0.05 1.84
CA LYS A 30 -18.69 -0.53 2.89
C LYS A 30 -18.01 -0.66 4.25
N ALA A 31 -16.71 -0.95 4.29
CA ALA A 31 -15.94 -1.04 5.53
C ALA A 31 -15.64 0.33 6.17
N GLN A 32 -15.80 1.44 5.43
CA GLN A 32 -15.56 2.77 5.98
C GLN A 32 -16.63 3.15 7.00
N THR A 33 -16.21 3.83 8.07
CA THR A 33 -17.14 4.39 9.05
C THR A 33 -18.06 5.44 8.41
N PRO A 34 -19.27 5.69 8.92
CA PRO A 34 -20.16 6.72 8.38
C PRO A 34 -19.49 8.10 8.29
N GLN A 35 -18.67 8.45 9.29
CA GLN A 35 -17.91 9.70 9.30
C GLN A 35 -16.88 9.75 8.17
N MET A 36 -16.24 8.63 7.85
CA MET A 36 -15.28 8.57 6.75
C MET A 36 -15.97 8.62 5.39
N GLN A 37 -17.12 7.96 5.24
CA GLN A 37 -17.94 8.07 4.03
C GLN A 37 -18.34 9.52 3.76
N GLN A 38 -18.87 10.22 4.78
CA GLN A 38 -19.22 11.64 4.67
C GLN A 38 -18.03 12.54 4.30
N ARG A 39 -16.85 12.27 4.84
CA ARG A 39 -15.61 12.99 4.50
C ARG A 39 -15.22 12.79 3.03
N ILE A 40 -15.26 11.56 2.54
CA ILE A 40 -14.95 11.21 1.15
C ILE A 40 -15.97 11.89 0.21
N GLU A 41 -17.26 11.80 0.52
CA GLU A 41 -18.32 12.44 -0.26
C GLU A 41 -18.18 13.97 -0.28
N GLY A 42 -17.90 14.58 0.87
CA GLY A 42 -17.65 16.02 0.99
C GLY A 42 -16.44 16.47 0.17
N TYR A 43 -15.34 15.71 0.19
CA TYR A 43 -14.16 15.97 -0.65
C TYR A 43 -14.52 15.94 -2.14
N VAL A 44 -15.24 14.90 -2.58
CA VAL A 44 -15.69 14.75 -3.96
C VAL A 44 -16.59 15.90 -4.38
N ALA A 45 -17.55 16.28 -3.53
CA ALA A 45 -18.43 17.41 -3.79
C ALA A 45 -17.64 18.73 -3.93
N GLY A 46 -16.63 18.95 -3.08
CA GLY A 46 -15.74 20.10 -3.15
C GLY A 46 -14.93 20.15 -4.46
N TYR A 47 -14.31 19.03 -4.84
CA TYR A 47 -13.60 18.93 -6.12
C TYR A 47 -14.52 19.20 -7.31
N ASN A 48 -15.70 18.56 -7.33
CA ASN A 48 -16.67 18.71 -8.42
C ASN A 48 -17.19 20.14 -8.53
N ARG A 49 -17.40 20.80 -7.38
CA ARG A 49 -17.76 22.22 -7.32
C ARG A 49 -16.65 23.09 -7.92
N TYR A 50 -15.40 22.88 -7.52
CA TYR A 50 -14.27 23.64 -8.06
C TYR A 50 -14.17 23.48 -9.58
N LEU A 51 -14.29 22.26 -10.09
CA LEU A 51 -14.26 22.00 -11.53
C LEU A 51 -15.42 22.69 -12.27
N LYS A 52 -16.61 22.73 -11.67
CA LYS A 52 -17.78 23.41 -12.25
C LYS A 52 -17.60 24.93 -12.28
N GLU A 53 -17.06 25.51 -11.22
CA GLU A 53 -16.92 26.97 -11.06
C GLU A 53 -15.72 27.55 -11.81
N GLN A 54 -14.58 26.85 -11.77
CA GLN A 54 -13.30 27.33 -12.30
C GLN A 54 -12.92 26.70 -13.65
N GLY A 55 -13.54 25.58 -14.01
CA GLY A 55 -13.17 24.80 -15.19
C GLY A 55 -11.84 24.06 -15.02
N ALA A 56 -11.43 23.35 -16.09
CA ALA A 56 -10.13 22.67 -16.11
C ALA A 56 -8.99 23.70 -16.33
N PRO A 57 -7.89 23.62 -15.55
CA PRO A 57 -6.70 24.44 -15.78
C PRO A 57 -6.19 24.30 -17.22
N ALA A 58 -5.69 25.39 -17.81
CA ALA A 58 -5.30 25.45 -19.23
C ALA A 58 -4.34 24.32 -19.65
N GLN A 59 -3.39 23.96 -18.78
CA GLN A 59 -2.39 22.91 -19.02
C GLN A 59 -2.98 21.49 -19.05
N CYS A 60 -4.21 21.31 -18.57
CA CYS A 60 -4.90 20.02 -18.51
C CYS A 60 -6.34 20.08 -19.02
N GLN A 61 -6.68 21.01 -19.91
CA GLN A 61 -7.99 21.04 -20.57
C GLN A 61 -8.18 19.82 -21.48
N ALA A 62 -8.66 18.73 -20.90
CA ALA A 62 -8.82 17.45 -21.55
C ALA A 62 -9.97 16.64 -20.92
N ALA A 63 -10.51 15.69 -21.68
CA ALA A 63 -11.67 14.88 -21.27
C ALA A 63 -11.46 14.05 -19.99
N TRP A 64 -10.21 13.80 -19.59
CA TRP A 64 -9.88 13.09 -18.35
C TRP A 64 -9.99 13.98 -17.10
N VAL A 65 -10.07 15.31 -17.25
CA VAL A 65 -10.50 16.19 -16.16
C VAL A 65 -12.02 16.17 -16.11
N ARG A 66 -12.55 15.31 -15.24
CA ARG A 66 -13.99 15.06 -15.08
C ARG A 66 -14.42 15.19 -13.62
N PRO A 67 -15.73 15.34 -13.35
CA PRO A 67 -16.27 15.12 -12.01
C PRO A 67 -15.88 13.73 -11.47
N LEU A 68 -15.57 13.68 -10.19
CA LEU A 68 -15.24 12.47 -9.43
C LEU A 68 -16.49 11.89 -8.75
N VAL A 69 -16.39 10.61 -8.40
CA VAL A 69 -17.29 9.91 -7.48
C VAL A 69 -16.50 9.35 -6.29
N ALA A 70 -17.17 8.98 -5.20
CA ALA A 70 -16.52 8.47 -3.97
C ALA A 70 -15.58 7.27 -4.25
N GLN A 71 -15.96 6.41 -5.19
CA GLN A 71 -15.17 5.26 -5.62
C GLN A 71 -13.83 5.66 -6.25
N ASP A 72 -13.69 6.86 -6.83
CA ASP A 72 -12.40 7.34 -7.34
C ASP A 72 -11.40 7.57 -6.20
N LEU A 73 -11.84 8.11 -5.06
CA LEU A 73 -11.00 8.28 -3.86
C LEU A 73 -10.69 6.95 -3.17
N VAL A 74 -11.63 6.00 -3.19
CA VAL A 74 -11.36 4.62 -2.74
C VAL A 74 -10.24 3.99 -3.58
N LYS A 75 -10.31 4.10 -4.92
CA LYS A 75 -9.27 3.59 -5.82
C LYS A 75 -7.92 4.26 -5.57
N LEU A 76 -7.91 5.57 -5.30
CA LEU A 76 -6.70 6.31 -4.94
C LEU A 76 -6.10 5.80 -3.63
N THR A 77 -6.93 5.57 -2.61
CA THR A 77 -6.48 5.02 -1.32
C THR A 77 -5.93 3.60 -1.48
N ARG A 78 -6.60 2.76 -2.28
CA ARG A 78 -6.14 1.40 -2.59
C ARG A 78 -4.82 1.40 -3.36
N ARG A 79 -4.60 2.36 -4.27
CA ARG A 79 -3.28 2.56 -4.90
C ARG A 79 -2.21 2.84 -3.84
N LEU A 80 -2.48 3.74 -2.90
CA LEU A 80 -1.52 4.09 -1.84
C LEU A 80 -1.14 2.89 -0.97
N LEU A 81 -2.12 2.05 -0.64
CA LEU A 81 -1.92 0.88 0.22
C LEU A 81 -0.92 -0.13 -0.37
N VAL A 82 -0.93 -0.32 -1.69
CA VAL A 82 -0.10 -1.33 -2.35
C VAL A 82 1.30 -0.84 -2.74
N GLU A 83 1.64 0.42 -2.46
CA GLU A 83 2.97 0.99 -2.78
C GLU A 83 4.12 0.18 -2.15
N GLY A 84 3.95 -0.27 -0.90
CA GLY A 84 4.92 -1.09 -0.17
C GLY A 84 4.87 -2.59 -0.51
N GLY A 85 4.01 -3.00 -1.45
CA GLY A 85 3.72 -4.40 -1.74
C GLY A 85 3.48 -4.67 -3.22
N VAL A 86 2.29 -5.16 -3.58
CA VAL A 86 1.98 -5.66 -4.93
C VAL A 86 2.09 -4.57 -6.02
N GLY A 87 2.01 -3.29 -5.65
CA GLY A 87 2.23 -2.16 -6.57
C GLY A 87 3.64 -2.11 -7.19
N GLN A 88 4.64 -2.67 -6.48
CA GLN A 88 6.01 -2.82 -6.98
C GLN A 88 6.15 -3.93 -8.04
N PHE A 89 5.12 -4.79 -8.18
CA PHE A 89 5.12 -5.96 -9.04
C PHE A 89 4.11 -5.84 -10.18
N ALA A 90 3.64 -4.64 -10.54
CA ALA A 90 2.62 -4.49 -11.58
C ALA A 90 3.07 -5.07 -12.92
N GLU A 91 4.30 -4.79 -13.35
CA GLU A 91 4.89 -5.39 -14.55
C GLU A 91 4.98 -6.92 -14.42
N ALA A 92 5.33 -7.43 -13.24
CA ALA A 92 5.42 -8.87 -13.03
C ALA A 92 4.05 -9.57 -13.04
N LEU A 93 3.01 -8.91 -12.52
CA LEU A 93 1.63 -9.40 -12.59
C LEU A 93 1.12 -9.41 -14.03
N VAL A 94 1.31 -8.31 -14.77
CA VAL A 94 0.88 -8.19 -16.17
C VAL A 94 1.69 -9.12 -17.09
N GLY A 95 2.94 -9.40 -16.74
CA GLY A 95 3.79 -10.32 -17.50
C GLY A 95 3.51 -11.80 -17.24
N ALA A 96 2.79 -12.13 -16.17
CA ALA A 96 2.59 -13.51 -15.73
C ALA A 96 1.74 -14.31 -16.72
N LYS A 97 2.31 -15.41 -17.22
CA LYS A 97 1.63 -16.33 -18.14
C LYS A 97 2.11 -17.76 -17.97
N PRO A 98 1.23 -18.76 -18.16
CA PRO A 98 1.67 -20.14 -18.25
C PRO A 98 2.52 -20.36 -19.52
N PRO A 99 3.46 -21.34 -19.52
CA PRO A 99 4.45 -21.54 -20.59
C PRO A 99 3.89 -21.67 -22.01
N GLN A 100 2.69 -22.24 -22.15
CA GLN A 100 2.05 -22.45 -23.46
C GLN A 100 1.14 -21.30 -23.89
N ALA A 101 0.98 -20.25 -23.07
CA ALA A 101 0.14 -19.12 -23.39
C ALA A 101 0.93 -17.93 -23.96
N THR A 102 0.27 -17.20 -24.84
CA THR A 102 0.65 -15.83 -25.21
C THR A 102 -0.18 -14.87 -24.36
N ALA A 103 0.45 -13.97 -23.59
CA ALA A 103 -0.32 -12.92 -22.90
C ALA A 103 -0.51 -11.72 -23.83
N SER A 104 -1.73 -11.18 -23.85
CA SER A 104 -2.14 -10.05 -24.71
C SER A 104 -1.33 -8.78 -24.46
N VAL A 105 -0.78 -8.64 -23.25
CA VAL A 105 0.10 -7.54 -22.86
C VAL A 105 1.39 -8.16 -22.37
N GLN A 106 2.52 -7.73 -22.92
CA GLN A 106 3.85 -8.21 -22.53
C GLN A 106 4.70 -6.99 -22.17
N PRO A 107 5.05 -6.81 -20.89
CA PRO A 107 6.08 -5.84 -20.52
C PRO A 107 7.39 -6.22 -21.22
N SER A 108 8.10 -5.21 -21.74
CA SER A 108 9.38 -5.43 -22.42
C SER A 108 10.51 -5.72 -21.41
N ALA A 109 11.62 -6.30 -21.87
CA ALA A 109 12.82 -6.46 -21.03
C ALA A 109 13.28 -5.13 -20.41
N LYS A 110 13.16 -4.01 -21.15
CA LYS A 110 13.42 -2.67 -20.64
C LYS A 110 12.46 -2.27 -19.50
N ALA A 111 11.18 -2.60 -19.62
CA ALA A 111 10.19 -2.32 -18.56
C ALA A 111 10.51 -3.10 -17.28
N PHE A 112 10.88 -4.38 -17.38
CA PHE A 112 11.36 -5.16 -16.24
C PHE A 112 12.65 -4.60 -15.64
N ALA A 113 13.63 -4.21 -16.46
CA ALA A 113 14.86 -3.60 -15.95
C ALA A 113 14.58 -2.31 -15.17
N LEU A 114 13.68 -1.46 -15.67
CA LEU A 114 13.25 -0.25 -14.99
C LEU A 114 12.50 -0.56 -13.69
N ALA A 115 11.58 -1.52 -13.70
CA ALA A 115 10.87 -1.96 -12.50
C ALA A 115 11.85 -2.46 -11.42
N ALA A 116 12.89 -3.22 -11.80
CA ALA A 116 13.92 -3.67 -10.86
C ALA A 116 14.68 -2.49 -10.26
N ALA A 117 15.08 -1.53 -11.09
CA ALA A 117 15.77 -0.32 -10.63
C ALA A 117 14.87 0.52 -9.69
N ASN A 118 13.57 0.62 -9.98
CA ASN A 118 12.61 1.31 -9.13
C ASN A 118 12.40 0.58 -7.80
N GLN A 119 12.35 -0.76 -7.80
CA GLN A 119 12.24 -1.55 -6.58
C GLN A 119 13.49 -1.39 -5.68
N GLN A 120 14.69 -1.41 -6.27
CA GLN A 120 15.93 -1.20 -5.54
C GLN A 120 16.04 0.21 -4.96
N ARG A 121 15.54 1.21 -5.68
CA ARG A 121 15.51 2.61 -5.23
C ARG A 121 14.32 2.94 -4.35
N PHE A 122 13.37 2.03 -4.12
CA PHE A 122 12.12 2.34 -3.43
C PHE A 122 12.34 3.04 -2.08
N THR A 123 13.24 2.50 -1.24
CA THR A 123 13.58 3.09 0.06
C THR A 123 14.44 4.35 -0.08
N LEU A 124 15.30 4.44 -1.10
CA LEU A 124 16.15 5.61 -1.36
C LEU A 124 15.35 6.82 -1.86
N ASP A 125 14.42 6.59 -2.78
CA ASP A 125 13.59 7.63 -3.42
C ASP A 125 12.40 8.07 -2.55
N ARG A 126 12.05 7.25 -1.53
CA ARG A 126 10.98 7.53 -0.56
C ARG A 126 11.53 7.58 0.87
N GLY A 127 12.77 8.03 1.04
CA GLY A 127 13.37 8.20 2.34
C GLY A 127 12.59 9.20 3.21
N SER A 128 12.87 9.24 4.51
CA SER A 128 12.34 10.25 5.41
C SER A 128 13.20 10.34 6.66
N ASN A 129 13.35 11.55 7.20
CA ASN A 129 13.87 11.75 8.54
C ASN A 129 12.75 12.17 9.49
N ALA A 130 12.81 11.66 10.71
CA ALA A 130 11.96 12.13 11.80
C ALA A 130 12.73 12.13 13.12
N VAL A 131 12.50 13.17 13.93
CA VAL A 131 13.06 13.30 15.28
C VAL A 131 11.94 13.78 16.20
N ALA A 132 11.62 12.99 17.22
CA ALA A 132 10.72 13.39 18.28
C ALA A 132 11.56 13.62 19.55
N VAL A 133 11.54 14.85 20.06
CA VAL A 133 12.29 15.28 21.24
C VAL A 133 11.33 15.42 22.40
N GLY A 134 11.64 14.80 23.53
CA GLY A 134 10.90 14.88 24.77
C GLY A 134 11.46 15.94 25.73
N ARG A 135 10.83 16.02 26.92
CA ARG A 135 11.08 17.05 27.94
C ARG A 135 12.52 17.12 28.46
N ASP A 136 13.25 16.00 28.48
CA ASP A 136 14.62 15.97 29.02
C ASP A 136 15.61 16.67 28.09
N ARG A 137 15.18 16.96 26.85
CA ARG A 137 15.99 17.56 25.79
C ARG A 137 15.36 18.81 25.18
N SER A 138 14.16 19.21 25.61
CA SER A 138 13.50 20.43 25.18
C SER A 138 13.62 21.54 26.23
N PHE A 139 13.90 22.76 25.78
CA PHE A 139 14.16 23.88 26.70
C PHE A 139 12.94 24.29 27.54
N ASN A 140 11.72 23.97 27.08
CA ASN A 140 10.47 24.33 27.72
C ASN A 140 9.71 23.11 28.30
N GLY A 141 10.34 21.93 28.32
CA GLY A 141 9.74 20.69 28.82
C GLY A 141 8.59 20.13 27.97
N ARG A 142 8.26 20.73 26.82
CA ARG A 142 7.23 20.22 25.89
C ARG A 142 7.87 19.43 24.75
N GLY A 143 7.09 18.56 24.10
CA GLY A 143 7.57 17.79 22.97
C GLY A 143 7.86 18.66 21.75
N MET A 144 8.86 18.27 20.96
CA MET A 144 9.14 18.85 19.64
C MET A 144 9.22 17.73 18.60
N LEU A 145 8.69 17.98 17.40
CA LEU A 145 8.73 17.00 16.31
C LEU A 145 9.31 17.64 15.04
N LEU A 146 10.34 17.01 14.49
CA LEU A 146 10.78 17.23 13.12
C LEU A 146 10.10 16.19 12.21
N ALA A 147 9.27 16.68 11.28
CA ALA A 147 8.73 15.91 10.17
C ALA A 147 9.48 16.26 8.89
N ASN A 148 10.24 15.32 8.31
CA ASN A 148 10.99 15.55 7.09
C ASN A 148 10.85 14.38 6.10
N PRO A 149 9.68 14.21 5.46
CA PRO A 149 9.48 13.18 4.43
C PRO A 149 10.21 13.55 3.13
N HIS A 150 10.92 12.59 2.52
CA HIS A 150 11.51 12.73 1.19
C HIS A 150 10.64 12.00 0.19
N PHE A 151 9.66 12.72 -0.36
CA PHE A 151 8.69 12.20 -1.33
C PHE A 151 8.83 12.93 -2.68
N PRO A 152 8.30 12.35 -3.78
CA PRO A 152 8.33 12.99 -5.09
C PRO A 152 7.72 14.40 -5.07
N TRP A 153 8.41 15.35 -5.71
CA TRP A 153 7.96 16.75 -5.79
C TRP A 153 6.77 16.95 -6.75
N VAL A 154 6.58 16.01 -7.66
CA VAL A 154 5.59 16.05 -8.73
C VAL A 154 4.67 14.82 -8.66
N GLY A 155 3.46 14.96 -9.22
CA GLY A 155 2.49 13.87 -9.33
C GLY A 155 1.64 13.62 -8.09
N GLY A 156 1.01 12.43 -8.07
CA GLY A 156 0.01 12.05 -7.07
C GLY A 156 0.57 11.65 -5.70
N MET A 157 1.88 11.70 -5.50
CA MET A 157 2.55 11.37 -4.25
C MET A 157 3.17 12.59 -3.54
N ARG A 158 2.86 13.82 -4.01
CA ARG A 158 3.30 15.06 -3.36
C ARG A 158 2.38 15.43 -2.19
N PHE A 159 2.93 15.99 -1.14
CA PHE A 159 2.13 16.49 -0.01
C PHE A 159 1.42 17.82 -0.33
N TYR A 160 0.23 17.99 0.23
CA TYR A 160 -0.49 19.27 0.29
C TYR A 160 -0.71 19.66 1.74
N GLN A 161 -0.26 20.86 2.12
CA GLN A 161 -0.45 21.39 3.47
C GLN A 161 -1.86 21.94 3.64
N MET A 162 -2.54 21.57 4.72
CA MET A 162 -3.88 22.04 5.04
C MET A 162 -4.12 22.08 6.55
N HIS A 163 -5.08 22.92 6.94
CA HIS A 163 -5.61 23.03 8.29
C HIS A 163 -7.11 22.75 8.23
N LEU A 164 -7.56 21.74 8.98
CA LEU A 164 -8.95 21.31 9.04
C LEU A 164 -9.52 21.64 10.42
N THR A 165 -10.41 22.63 10.48
CA THR A 165 -11.13 23.02 11.69
C THR A 165 -12.63 22.73 11.51
N ILE A 166 -13.15 21.83 12.33
CA ILE A 166 -14.57 21.51 12.46
C ILE A 166 -14.97 21.80 13.91
N PRO A 167 -15.75 22.86 14.18
CA PRO A 167 -16.05 23.29 15.54
C PRO A 167 -16.51 22.16 16.46
N GLY A 168 -15.84 22.02 17.61
CA GLY A 168 -16.12 21.00 18.63
C GLY A 168 -15.77 19.56 18.25
N GLN A 169 -15.18 19.30 17.07
CA GLN A 169 -14.94 17.94 16.58
C GLN A 169 -13.50 17.67 16.13
N LEU A 170 -12.87 18.66 15.47
CA LEU A 170 -11.55 18.50 14.88
C LEU A 170 -10.86 19.86 14.78
N ASP A 171 -9.60 19.92 15.18
CA ASP A 171 -8.71 21.03 14.84
C ASP A 171 -7.30 20.48 14.62
N VAL A 172 -6.91 20.33 13.37
CA VAL A 172 -5.69 19.61 12.99
C VAL A 172 -5.03 20.27 11.78
N MET A 173 -3.72 20.45 11.84
CA MET A 173 -2.93 21.03 10.76
C MET A 173 -1.79 20.11 10.37
N GLY A 174 -1.49 20.05 9.09
CA GLY A 174 -0.37 19.25 8.61
C GLY A 174 -0.41 19.13 7.10
N ALA A 175 0.01 17.97 6.61
CA ALA A 175 -0.04 17.67 5.20
C ALA A 175 -0.65 16.28 4.93
N ALA A 176 -1.23 16.15 3.74
CA ALA A 176 -1.72 14.89 3.24
C ALA A 176 -1.35 14.65 1.78
N LEU A 177 -1.36 13.38 1.39
CA LEU A 177 -1.32 13.03 -0.02
C LEU A 177 -2.64 13.42 -0.70
N PRO A 178 -2.62 13.78 -1.99
CA PRO A 178 -3.80 14.29 -2.68
C PRO A 178 -4.90 13.23 -2.72
N GLY A 179 -6.15 13.62 -2.48
CA GLY A 179 -7.30 12.71 -2.45
C GLY A 179 -7.58 12.06 -1.09
N LEU A 180 -6.77 12.31 -0.06
CA LEU A 180 -7.06 11.85 1.30
C LEU A 180 -7.77 12.94 2.11
N PRO A 181 -8.97 12.68 2.68
CA PRO A 181 -9.74 13.68 3.43
C PRO A 181 -9.36 13.77 4.93
N VAL A 182 -8.07 13.54 5.23
CA VAL A 182 -7.45 13.47 6.56
C VAL A 182 -6.03 14.01 6.50
N ILE A 183 -5.43 14.37 7.65
CA ILE A 183 -4.02 14.73 7.75
C ILE A 183 -3.18 13.46 7.94
N ASN A 184 -2.20 13.21 7.07
CA ASN A 184 -1.29 12.05 7.20
C ASN A 184 -0.16 12.33 8.19
N ILE A 185 0.47 13.50 8.10
CA ILE A 185 1.55 13.97 8.96
C ILE A 185 1.19 15.37 9.45
N GLY A 186 1.35 15.66 10.73
CA GLY A 186 0.87 16.93 11.26
C GLY A 186 0.81 16.97 12.77
N PHE A 187 -0.04 17.86 13.26
CA PHE A 187 -0.23 18.09 14.69
C PHE A 187 -1.64 18.64 14.96
N ASN A 188 -2.08 18.44 16.20
CA ASN A 188 -3.18 19.17 16.80
C ASN A 188 -2.67 19.87 18.08
N GLN A 189 -3.57 20.36 18.93
CA GLN A 189 -3.21 21.05 20.17
C GLN A 189 -2.35 20.20 21.13
N HIS A 190 -2.49 18.87 21.09
CA HIS A 190 -1.94 17.95 22.09
C HIS A 190 -0.79 17.09 21.58
N VAL A 191 -0.83 16.68 20.31
CA VAL A 191 0.13 15.73 19.76
C VAL A 191 0.54 16.12 18.34
N ALA A 192 1.82 15.92 18.04
CA ALA A 192 2.39 15.97 16.70
C ALA A 192 2.86 14.56 16.29
N TRP A 193 2.66 14.20 15.03
CA TRP A 193 3.18 12.94 14.48
C TRP A 193 3.67 13.08 13.03
N THR A 194 4.54 12.16 12.65
CA THR A 194 5.06 12.03 11.30
C THR A 194 5.36 10.58 10.97
N HIS A 195 5.72 10.35 9.70
CA HIS A 195 5.96 9.03 9.15
C HIS A 195 7.30 8.95 8.43
N THR A 196 7.94 7.79 8.56
CA THR A 196 9.13 7.43 7.78
C THR A 196 8.91 6.06 7.16
N VAL A 197 9.47 5.79 5.97
CA VAL A 197 9.28 4.49 5.31
C VAL A 197 9.80 3.35 6.18
N ASP A 198 8.98 2.30 6.28
CA ASP A 198 9.26 1.08 7.02
C ASP A 198 10.15 0.15 6.18
N THR A 199 11.13 -0.48 6.83
CA THR A 199 12.02 -1.48 6.21
C THR A 199 11.42 -2.89 6.24
N SER A 200 10.35 -3.10 7.00
CA SER A 200 9.60 -4.36 7.05
C SER A 200 9.06 -4.73 5.67
N LYS A 201 8.91 -6.03 5.42
CA LYS A 201 8.28 -6.52 4.20
C LYS A 201 6.77 -6.60 4.41
N HIS A 202 5.99 -5.91 3.59
CA HIS A 202 4.52 -5.92 3.65
C HIS A 202 3.88 -6.99 2.77
N PHE A 203 4.71 -7.83 2.16
CA PHE A 203 4.29 -8.91 1.27
C PHE A 203 5.22 -10.12 1.42
N THR A 204 4.73 -11.28 0.99
CA THR A 204 5.56 -12.48 0.76
C THR A 204 5.27 -13.06 -0.60
N LEU A 205 6.24 -13.75 -1.17
CA LEU A 205 6.03 -14.65 -2.30
C LEU A 205 5.75 -16.06 -1.79
N TYR A 206 4.98 -16.82 -2.55
CA TYR A 206 4.77 -18.25 -2.39
C TYR A 206 5.24 -18.94 -3.67
N ARG A 207 6.22 -19.83 -3.57
CA ARG A 207 6.63 -20.69 -4.68
C ARG A 207 5.62 -21.82 -4.79
N LEU A 208 4.83 -21.80 -5.85
CA LEU A 208 3.84 -22.82 -6.15
C LEU A 208 4.54 -23.96 -6.89
N THR A 209 4.43 -25.18 -6.40
CA THR A 209 4.80 -26.37 -7.18
C THR A 209 3.64 -26.69 -8.12
N LEU A 210 3.87 -26.62 -9.43
CA LEU A 210 2.84 -26.83 -10.44
C LEU A 210 2.50 -28.31 -10.60
N ASP A 211 1.29 -28.60 -11.04
CA ASP A 211 0.91 -29.95 -11.47
C ASP A 211 1.74 -30.31 -12.73
N PRO A 212 2.52 -31.41 -12.72
CA PRO A 212 3.32 -31.82 -13.88
C PRO A 212 2.51 -32.03 -15.16
N LYS A 213 1.19 -32.22 -15.04
CA LYS A 213 0.27 -32.41 -16.17
C LYS A 213 -0.41 -31.11 -16.63
N ASP A 214 -0.42 -30.06 -15.80
CA ASP A 214 -1.12 -28.81 -16.07
C ASP A 214 -0.47 -27.63 -15.33
N SER A 215 0.29 -26.81 -16.05
CA SER A 215 0.97 -25.62 -15.50
C SER A 215 0.02 -24.51 -15.04
N THR A 216 -1.29 -24.65 -15.21
CA THR A 216 -2.32 -23.76 -14.65
C THR A 216 -2.94 -24.28 -13.35
N ARG A 217 -2.38 -25.37 -12.82
CA ARG A 217 -2.72 -25.94 -11.52
C ARG A 217 -1.46 -26.04 -10.67
N TYR A 218 -1.63 -25.98 -9.35
CA TYR A 218 -0.55 -26.17 -8.39
C TYR A 218 -0.94 -27.20 -7.34
N LEU A 219 0.06 -27.82 -6.75
CA LEU A 219 -0.10 -28.75 -5.65
C LEU A 219 -0.24 -27.96 -4.35
N LEU A 220 -1.26 -28.29 -3.56
CA LEU A 220 -1.47 -27.82 -2.20
C LEU A 220 -1.83 -29.01 -1.32
N ASP A 221 -0.99 -29.33 -0.34
CA ASP A 221 -1.11 -30.51 0.54
C ASP A 221 -1.34 -31.81 -0.26
N GLY A 222 -0.59 -31.97 -1.35
CA GLY A 222 -0.67 -33.11 -2.26
C GLY A 222 -1.86 -33.10 -3.23
N LYS A 223 -2.76 -32.10 -3.17
CA LYS A 223 -3.91 -31.97 -4.08
C LYS A 223 -3.61 -30.97 -5.19
N SER A 224 -3.89 -31.37 -6.43
CA SER A 224 -3.84 -30.46 -7.59
C SER A 224 -5.06 -29.53 -7.57
N VAL A 225 -4.82 -28.23 -7.38
CA VAL A 225 -5.82 -27.16 -7.33
C VAL A 225 -5.62 -26.17 -8.48
N PRO A 226 -6.69 -25.66 -9.12
CA PRO A 226 -6.55 -24.72 -10.22
C PRO A 226 -6.10 -23.34 -9.73
N LEU A 227 -5.30 -22.66 -10.55
CA LEU A 227 -5.17 -21.21 -10.47
C LEU A 227 -6.49 -20.58 -10.95
N GLU A 228 -7.01 -19.62 -10.19
CA GLU A 228 -8.14 -18.83 -10.61
C GLU A 228 -7.72 -17.91 -11.76
N LYS A 229 -8.49 -17.92 -12.85
CA LYS A 229 -8.24 -17.07 -14.02
C LYS A 229 -9.32 -15.98 -14.10
N THR A 230 -8.92 -14.73 -13.91
CA THR A 230 -9.80 -13.56 -14.10
C THR A 230 -9.40 -12.81 -15.37
N VAL A 231 -10.37 -12.47 -16.21
CA VAL A 231 -10.11 -11.66 -17.42
C VAL A 231 -10.32 -10.19 -17.10
N VAL A 232 -9.26 -9.39 -17.23
CA VAL A 232 -9.26 -7.94 -17.06
C VAL A 232 -9.38 -7.29 -18.43
N THR A 233 -10.32 -6.36 -18.60
CA THR A 233 -10.51 -5.64 -19.87
C THR A 233 -10.28 -4.15 -19.68
N VAL A 234 -9.42 -3.56 -20.51
CA VAL A 234 -9.09 -2.12 -20.50
C VAL A 234 -9.33 -1.49 -21.86
N GLN A 235 -9.75 -0.22 -21.89
CA GLN A 235 -10.02 0.52 -23.12
C GLN A 235 -8.76 1.26 -23.57
N VAL A 236 -8.22 0.91 -24.74
CA VAL A 236 -7.00 1.50 -25.29
C VAL A 236 -7.30 2.45 -26.43
N LYS A 237 -6.85 3.71 -26.28
CA LYS A 237 -6.95 4.72 -27.33
C LYS A 237 -6.01 4.41 -28.49
N GLN A 238 -6.58 4.31 -29.69
CA GLN A 238 -5.88 4.05 -30.94
C GLN A 238 -5.39 5.36 -31.58
N ALA A 239 -4.55 5.25 -32.62
CA ALA A 239 -4.01 6.40 -33.35
C ALA A 239 -5.12 7.24 -34.03
N ASP A 240 -6.21 6.60 -34.45
CA ASP A 240 -7.40 7.25 -35.04
C ASP A 240 -8.33 7.90 -33.99
N GLY A 241 -7.98 7.81 -32.69
CA GLY A 241 -8.76 8.35 -31.59
C GLY A 241 -9.85 7.42 -31.05
N SER A 242 -10.15 6.30 -31.72
CA SER A 242 -11.11 5.30 -31.24
C SER A 242 -10.60 4.56 -30.00
N LEU A 243 -11.52 3.99 -29.21
CA LEU A 243 -11.19 3.12 -28.08
C LEU A 243 -11.41 1.66 -28.48
N LYS A 244 -10.41 0.80 -28.24
CA LYS A 244 -10.54 -0.66 -28.42
C LYS A 244 -10.33 -1.39 -27.11
N PRO A 245 -11.18 -2.39 -26.77
CA PRO A 245 -10.97 -3.23 -25.61
C PRO A 245 -9.74 -4.11 -25.81
N VAL A 246 -8.90 -4.21 -24.77
CA VAL A 246 -7.82 -5.19 -24.65
C VAL A 246 -8.10 -6.04 -23.42
N SER A 247 -8.34 -7.32 -23.64
CA SER A 247 -8.56 -8.30 -22.57
C SER A 247 -7.27 -9.03 -22.22
N HIS A 248 -7.00 -9.17 -20.93
CA HIS A 248 -5.78 -9.75 -20.39
C HIS A 248 -6.13 -10.71 -19.23
N PRO A 249 -5.72 -11.98 -19.28
CA PRO A 249 -5.94 -12.91 -18.18
C PRO A 249 -4.95 -12.64 -17.04
N VAL A 250 -5.45 -12.55 -15.82
CA VAL A 250 -4.65 -12.57 -14.58
C VAL A 250 -4.94 -13.87 -13.86
N TYR A 251 -3.90 -14.54 -13.38
CA TYR A 251 -4.00 -15.79 -12.64
C TYR A 251 -3.73 -15.54 -11.15
N SER A 252 -4.47 -16.21 -10.28
CA SER A 252 -4.32 -16.12 -8.83
C SER A 252 -4.30 -17.50 -8.19
N SER A 253 -3.47 -17.67 -7.16
CA SER A 253 -3.59 -18.79 -6.23
C SER A 253 -4.42 -18.36 -5.01
N GLN A 254 -4.62 -19.25 -4.04
CA GLN A 254 -5.23 -18.87 -2.77
C GLN A 254 -4.45 -17.80 -2.00
N PHE A 255 -3.16 -17.62 -2.31
CA PHE A 255 -2.29 -16.65 -1.65
C PHE A 255 -2.37 -15.25 -2.30
N GLY A 256 -2.78 -15.15 -3.57
CA GLY A 256 -2.82 -13.87 -4.30
C GLY A 256 -2.47 -14.02 -5.79
N PRO A 257 -2.25 -12.91 -6.51
CA PRO A 257 -1.92 -12.95 -7.93
C PRO A 257 -0.61 -13.71 -8.19
N VAL A 258 -0.54 -14.40 -9.31
CA VAL A 258 0.71 -14.93 -9.85
C VAL A 258 1.50 -13.78 -10.46
N VAL A 259 2.78 -13.70 -10.13
CA VAL A 259 3.72 -12.72 -10.64
C VAL A 259 4.86 -13.44 -11.34
N GLN A 260 5.30 -12.90 -12.47
CA GLN A 260 6.41 -13.44 -13.23
C GLN A 260 7.46 -12.37 -13.49
N TRP A 261 8.70 -12.67 -13.15
CA TRP A 261 9.84 -11.81 -13.42
C TRP A 261 10.89 -12.63 -14.18
N PRO A 262 11.08 -12.40 -15.49
CA PRO A 262 11.99 -13.20 -16.30
C PRO A 262 13.38 -13.35 -15.68
N GLY A 263 13.84 -14.59 -15.50
CA GLY A 263 15.14 -14.94 -14.92
C GLY A 263 15.23 -14.80 -13.39
N LYS A 264 14.11 -14.52 -12.70
CA LYS A 264 14.04 -14.40 -11.22
C LYS A 264 12.86 -15.16 -10.62
N LEU A 265 11.67 -15.00 -11.21
CA LEU A 265 10.41 -15.59 -10.81
C LEU A 265 9.73 -16.17 -12.06
N ASP A 266 10.38 -17.13 -12.71
CA ASP A 266 9.88 -17.70 -13.96
C ASP A 266 8.68 -18.62 -13.72
N TRP A 267 7.63 -18.46 -14.51
CA TRP A 267 6.55 -19.44 -14.60
C TRP A 267 6.93 -20.46 -15.66
N ASP A 268 7.37 -21.64 -15.22
CA ASP A 268 7.78 -22.76 -16.08
C ASP A 268 6.83 -23.97 -15.92
N SER A 269 7.27 -25.17 -16.29
CA SER A 269 6.46 -26.40 -16.13
C SER A 269 6.45 -26.99 -14.72
N HIS A 270 7.28 -26.47 -13.81
CA HIS A 270 7.48 -26.98 -12.46
C HIS A 270 7.05 -25.98 -11.38
N TYR A 271 7.27 -24.69 -11.61
CA TYR A 271 7.05 -23.65 -10.62
C TYR A 271 6.33 -22.42 -11.19
N ALA A 272 5.56 -21.78 -10.32
CA ALA A 272 5.07 -20.40 -10.48
C ALA A 272 5.17 -19.67 -9.14
N PHE A 273 4.98 -18.35 -9.13
CA PHE A 273 5.15 -17.54 -7.93
C PHE A 273 3.93 -16.68 -7.67
N SER A 274 3.32 -16.81 -6.50
CA SER A 274 2.17 -16.00 -6.08
C SER A 274 2.59 -14.97 -5.04
N LEU A 275 2.10 -13.74 -5.15
CA LEU A 275 2.41 -12.67 -4.22
C LEU A 275 1.22 -12.41 -3.30
N ARG A 276 1.45 -12.43 -1.98
CA ARG A 276 0.46 -12.03 -0.98
C ARG A 276 0.89 -10.72 -0.33
N ASP A 277 0.05 -9.70 -0.44
CA ASP A 277 0.27 -8.37 0.13
C ASP A 277 -0.70 -8.13 1.30
N ALA A 278 -0.17 -7.80 2.47
CA ALA A 278 -0.94 -7.67 3.69
C ALA A 278 -1.86 -6.43 3.66
N ASN A 279 -1.52 -5.42 2.86
CA ASN A 279 -2.32 -4.21 2.72
C ASN A 279 -3.53 -4.35 1.80
N LEU A 280 -3.65 -5.45 1.03
CA LEU A 280 -4.86 -5.70 0.22
C LEU A 280 -6.13 -5.84 1.06
N GLY A 281 -5.99 -6.33 2.30
CA GLY A 281 -7.07 -6.42 3.29
C GLY A 281 -7.14 -5.25 4.28
N ASN A 282 -6.31 -4.21 4.11
CA ASN A 282 -6.28 -3.06 5.02
C ASN A 282 -7.28 -1.99 4.62
N ASP A 283 -8.52 -2.11 5.08
CA ASP A 283 -9.59 -1.12 4.92
C ASP A 283 -9.62 -0.06 6.04
N ARG A 284 -8.68 -0.14 7.00
CA ARG A 284 -8.65 0.64 8.25
C ARG A 284 -7.82 1.92 8.14
N VAL A 285 -7.01 2.08 7.08
CA VAL A 285 -6.02 3.15 6.94
C VAL A 285 -6.58 4.57 7.07
N LEU A 286 -7.77 4.85 6.51
CA LEU A 286 -8.38 6.18 6.61
C LEU A 286 -8.90 6.45 8.02
N GLN A 287 -9.52 5.44 8.64
CA GLN A 287 -9.98 5.52 10.03
C GLN A 287 -8.79 5.67 11.00
N GLN A 288 -7.67 5.03 10.70
CA GLN A 288 -6.43 5.15 11.47
C GLN A 288 -5.93 6.58 11.51
N TRP A 289 -5.72 7.22 10.36
CA TRP A 289 -5.28 8.62 10.34
C TRP A 289 -6.33 9.56 10.94
N TYR A 290 -7.62 9.28 10.73
CA TYR A 290 -8.67 10.07 11.37
C TYR A 290 -8.65 9.99 12.90
N ALA A 291 -8.39 8.81 13.47
CA ALA A 291 -8.22 8.65 14.91
C ALA A 291 -7.00 9.42 15.43
N MET A 292 -5.88 9.36 14.70
CA MET A 292 -4.68 10.15 15.04
C MET A 292 -4.93 11.66 14.98
N ASN A 293 -5.67 12.14 13.97
CA ASN A 293 -6.03 13.56 13.84
C ASN A 293 -6.82 14.10 15.05
N ARG A 294 -7.54 13.22 15.76
CA ARG A 294 -8.40 13.56 16.89
C ARG A 294 -7.81 13.20 18.25
N ALA A 295 -6.63 12.58 18.30
CA ALA A 295 -6.04 12.12 19.55
C ALA A 295 -5.78 13.32 20.49
N GLY A 296 -6.29 13.22 21.72
CA GLY A 296 -6.13 14.21 22.77
C GLY A 296 -4.84 14.02 23.60
N SER A 297 -4.09 12.96 23.34
CA SER A 297 -2.80 12.67 24.00
C SER A 297 -1.94 11.73 23.15
N LEU A 298 -0.65 11.63 23.46
CA LEU A 298 0.22 10.61 22.86
C LEU A 298 -0.28 9.20 23.14
N LYS A 299 -0.86 8.97 24.33
CA LYS A 299 -1.40 7.67 24.72
C LYS A 299 -2.61 7.28 23.89
N GLU A 300 -3.50 8.21 23.61
CA GLU A 300 -4.65 7.98 22.70
C GLU A 300 -4.18 7.70 21.27
N LEU A 301 -3.16 8.43 20.78
CA LEU A 301 -2.55 8.16 19.47
C LEU A 301 -2.00 6.73 19.44
N GLN A 302 -1.15 6.36 20.41
CA GLN A 302 -0.57 5.02 20.51
C GLN A 302 -1.65 3.93 20.59
N THR A 303 -2.69 4.14 21.40
CA THR A 303 -3.80 3.20 21.55
C THR A 303 -4.57 3.04 20.25
N SER A 304 -4.78 4.12 19.50
CA SER A 304 -5.45 4.04 18.20
C SER A 304 -4.65 3.21 17.18
N VAL A 305 -3.33 3.35 17.16
CA VAL A 305 -2.43 2.57 16.27
C VAL A 305 -2.40 1.10 16.67
N HIS A 306 -2.36 0.80 17.98
CA HIS A 306 -2.45 -0.56 18.51
C HIS A 306 -3.75 -1.26 18.11
N THR A 307 -4.89 -0.59 18.32
CA THR A 307 -6.21 -1.21 18.13
C THR A 307 -6.60 -1.32 16.67
N LEU A 308 -6.35 -0.29 15.86
CA LEU A 308 -6.78 -0.28 14.46
C LEU A 308 -5.80 -0.99 13.52
N GLN A 309 -4.50 -0.99 13.81
CA GLN A 309 -3.45 -1.53 12.94
C GLN A 309 -3.68 -1.17 11.45
N GLY A 310 -3.92 0.12 11.18
CA GLY A 310 -4.24 0.63 9.85
C GLY A 310 -3.06 1.25 9.11
N ILE A 311 -1.92 1.48 9.78
CA ILE A 311 -0.73 2.10 9.18
C ILE A 311 -0.11 1.12 8.18
N PRO A 312 0.04 1.47 6.89
CA PRO A 312 0.25 0.43 5.89
C PRO A 312 1.71 -0.01 5.74
N TRP A 313 2.63 0.95 5.61
CA TRP A 313 4.04 0.68 5.27
C TRP A 313 5.01 1.75 5.78
N VAL A 314 4.64 2.45 6.85
CA VAL A 314 5.45 3.52 7.45
C VAL A 314 5.57 3.34 8.96
N ASN A 315 6.70 3.73 9.51
CA ASN A 315 6.85 3.98 10.94
C ASN A 315 6.06 5.23 11.36
N THR A 316 5.76 5.35 12.64
CA THR A 316 5.16 6.54 13.25
C THR A 316 6.08 7.10 14.33
N LEU A 317 6.42 8.37 14.23
CA LEU A 317 7.10 9.11 15.30
C LEU A 317 6.19 10.21 15.78
N ALA A 318 6.10 10.40 17.08
CA ALA A 318 5.22 11.38 17.69
C ALA A 318 5.81 12.00 18.95
N ALA A 319 5.38 13.22 19.27
CA ALA A 319 5.66 13.90 20.52
C ALA A 319 4.41 14.65 20.99
N ASP A 320 4.24 14.80 22.31
CA ASP A 320 3.09 15.53 22.87
C ASP A 320 3.45 16.79 23.64
N ASP A 321 2.41 17.54 24.00
CA ASP A 321 2.51 18.76 24.80
C ASP A 321 3.00 18.53 26.24
N GLN A 322 3.07 17.28 26.71
CA GLN A 322 3.63 16.86 28.00
C GLN A 322 5.12 16.44 27.92
N GLY A 323 5.70 16.48 26.72
CA GLY A 323 7.11 16.18 26.50
C GLY A 323 7.45 14.70 26.58
N GLN A 324 6.55 13.84 26.13
CA GLN A 324 6.86 12.45 25.77
C GLN A 324 7.16 12.34 24.28
N SER A 325 8.06 11.42 23.93
CA SER A 325 8.39 11.06 22.55
C SER A 325 8.16 9.57 22.32
N LEU A 326 7.67 9.22 21.13
CA LEU A 326 7.23 7.87 20.78
C LEU A 326 7.71 7.51 19.38
N TYR A 327 8.26 6.32 19.25
CA TYR A 327 8.49 5.62 17.99
C TYR A 327 7.64 4.35 17.95
N MET A 328 7.01 4.07 16.81
CA MET A 328 6.25 2.86 16.56
C MET A 328 6.55 2.33 15.15
N ASN A 329 7.00 1.08 15.06
CA ASN A 329 7.01 0.29 13.85
C ASN A 329 5.77 -0.63 13.82
N LEU A 330 4.60 -0.01 14.01
CA LEU A 330 3.30 -0.70 14.05
C LEU A 330 2.58 -0.52 12.72
N SER A 331 3.10 -1.18 11.69
CA SER A 331 2.53 -1.21 10.35
C SER A 331 1.87 -2.57 10.06
N VAL A 332 1.16 -2.69 8.94
CA VAL A 332 0.54 -3.94 8.50
C VAL A 332 1.61 -4.89 7.93
N VAL A 333 2.15 -5.77 8.78
CA VAL A 333 3.24 -6.71 8.43
C VAL A 333 2.72 -8.17 8.46
N PRO A 334 2.98 -8.98 7.42
CA PRO A 334 2.70 -10.41 7.40
C PRO A 334 3.21 -11.14 8.65
N ASN A 335 2.37 -11.96 9.28
CA ASN A 335 2.75 -12.78 10.42
C ASN A 335 3.54 -14.00 9.95
N VAL A 336 4.86 -13.82 9.85
CA VAL A 336 5.80 -14.86 9.47
C VAL A 336 6.96 -14.84 10.46
N SER A 337 6.87 -15.70 11.48
CA SER A 337 7.91 -15.81 12.50
C SER A 337 9.23 -16.34 11.93
N ALA A 338 10.34 -16.10 12.63
CA ALA A 338 11.64 -16.65 12.26
C ALA A 338 11.62 -18.19 12.18
N ALA A 339 10.87 -18.86 13.05
CA ALA A 339 10.69 -20.31 13.02
C ALA A 339 9.94 -20.75 11.76
N LYS A 340 8.88 -20.03 11.37
CA LYS A 340 8.16 -20.29 10.12
C LYS A 340 9.03 -20.04 8.90
N LEU A 341 9.83 -18.98 8.87
CA LEU A 341 10.78 -18.74 7.79
C LEU A 341 11.78 -19.90 7.66
N ALA A 342 12.33 -20.39 8.77
CA ALA A 342 13.27 -21.51 8.76
C ALA A 342 12.63 -22.82 8.26
N GLN A 343 11.34 -23.03 8.53
CA GLN A 343 10.61 -24.23 8.12
C GLN A 343 10.11 -24.15 6.66
N CYS A 344 9.68 -22.98 6.23
CA CYS A 344 8.87 -22.80 5.02
C CYS A 344 9.58 -22.05 3.90
N SER A 345 10.78 -21.51 4.13
CA SER A 345 11.57 -20.83 3.11
C SER A 345 12.78 -21.65 2.69
N ASP A 346 13.20 -21.55 1.43
CA ASP A 346 14.50 -22.06 0.98
C ASP A 346 15.49 -20.89 0.90
N PRO A 347 16.36 -20.69 1.92
CA PRO A 347 17.31 -19.59 1.94
C PRO A 347 18.34 -19.66 0.79
N ARG A 348 18.50 -20.81 0.13
CA ARG A 348 19.38 -20.97 -1.05
C ARG A 348 18.79 -20.35 -2.32
N ALA A 349 17.52 -19.95 -2.30
CA ALA A 349 16.91 -19.25 -3.44
C ALA A 349 17.62 -17.92 -3.75
N GLY A 350 18.42 -17.37 -2.83
CA GLY A 350 19.32 -16.24 -3.10
C GLY A 350 18.60 -14.94 -3.50
N LEU A 351 17.28 -14.89 -3.33
CA LEU A 351 16.46 -13.74 -3.65
C LEU A 351 16.39 -12.81 -2.44
N GLN A 352 16.53 -11.50 -2.65
CA GLN A 352 16.32 -10.46 -1.62
C GLN A 352 14.85 -10.35 -1.13
N MET A 353 14.01 -11.35 -1.44
CA MET A 353 12.56 -11.37 -1.19
C MET A 353 12.20 -12.55 -0.30
N ILE A 354 11.26 -12.35 0.62
CA ILE A 354 10.73 -13.43 1.46
C ILE A 354 9.87 -14.35 0.60
N MET A 355 10.30 -15.60 0.44
CA MET A 355 9.61 -16.62 -0.35
C MET A 355 9.29 -17.84 0.50
N LEU A 356 8.02 -18.20 0.57
CA LEU A 356 7.47 -19.32 1.31
C LEU A 356 7.10 -20.46 0.37
N ASP A 357 7.05 -21.68 0.88
CA ASP A 357 6.56 -22.84 0.16
C ASP A 357 5.03 -22.76 0.00
N GLY A 358 4.56 -22.64 -1.24
CA GLY A 358 3.15 -22.62 -1.57
C GLY A 358 2.50 -23.99 -1.67
N ALA A 359 3.28 -25.08 -1.58
CA ALA A 359 2.75 -26.44 -1.66
C ALA A 359 2.18 -26.97 -0.34
N HIS A 360 2.47 -26.30 0.77
CA HIS A 360 2.04 -26.71 2.11
C HIS A 360 1.20 -25.61 2.76
N SER A 361 -0.05 -25.89 3.11
CA SER A 361 -0.93 -24.90 3.77
C SER A 361 -0.39 -24.44 5.13
N ALA A 362 0.36 -25.30 5.82
CA ALA A 362 1.08 -24.97 7.05
C ALA A 362 2.06 -23.80 6.90
N CYS A 363 2.48 -23.47 5.67
CA CYS A 363 3.37 -22.35 5.35
C CYS A 363 2.64 -21.03 5.05
N ALA A 364 1.31 -21.00 5.09
CA ALA A 364 0.56 -19.76 5.08
C ALA A 364 0.91 -18.87 6.30
N TRP A 365 0.66 -17.57 6.18
CA TRP A 365 0.81 -16.61 7.30
C TRP A 365 0.02 -17.05 8.52
N ASP A 366 0.64 -16.90 9.69
CA ASP A 366 0.01 -17.27 10.95
C ASP A 366 -1.15 -16.32 11.28
N VAL A 367 -2.21 -16.86 11.88
CA VAL A 367 -3.37 -16.08 12.31
C VAL A 367 -3.30 -15.92 13.82
N ASP A 368 -3.10 -14.68 14.27
CA ASP A 368 -3.17 -14.33 15.68
C ASP A 368 -4.53 -13.68 15.97
N PRO A 369 -5.36 -14.22 16.88
CA PRO A 369 -6.68 -13.65 17.19
C PRO A 369 -6.60 -12.25 17.83
N ARG A 370 -5.42 -11.81 18.30
CA ARG A 370 -5.19 -10.47 18.82
C ARG A 370 -4.92 -9.43 17.73
N ALA A 371 -4.64 -9.87 16.50
CA ALA A 371 -4.40 -8.97 15.38
C ALA A 371 -5.72 -8.46 14.78
N ALA A 372 -5.74 -7.19 14.34
CA ALA A 372 -6.91 -6.58 13.71
C ALA A 372 -7.25 -7.17 12.33
N GLN A 373 -6.36 -7.98 11.75
CA GLN A 373 -6.52 -8.63 10.46
C GLN A 373 -5.88 -10.01 10.49
N ALA A 374 -6.50 -11.01 9.85
CA ALA A 374 -5.90 -12.33 9.73
C ALA A 374 -4.60 -12.28 8.92
N GLY A 375 -3.56 -12.97 9.40
CA GLY A 375 -2.29 -13.09 8.70
C GLY A 375 -1.30 -11.96 8.95
N ILE A 376 -1.55 -11.02 9.88
CA ILE A 376 -0.59 -9.99 10.28
C ILE A 376 -0.17 -10.14 11.74
N PHE A 377 0.99 -9.61 12.10
CA PHE A 377 1.45 -9.61 13.49
C PHE A 377 0.45 -8.85 14.39
N ALA A 378 0.24 -9.35 15.61
CA ALA A 378 -0.47 -8.60 16.63
C ALA A 378 0.32 -7.35 17.03
N ALA A 379 -0.35 -6.26 17.38
CA ALA A 379 0.31 -4.98 17.65
C ALA A 379 1.31 -5.04 18.81
N ASP A 380 1.11 -5.92 19.80
CA ASP A 380 1.99 -6.13 20.94
C ASP A 380 3.28 -6.90 20.60
N GLN A 381 3.38 -7.46 19.39
CA GLN A 381 4.58 -8.12 18.87
C GLN A 381 5.44 -7.21 17.99
N LEU A 382 4.99 -5.97 17.74
CA LEU A 382 5.69 -5.03 16.87
C LEU A 382 6.53 -4.01 17.67
N PRO A 383 7.68 -3.54 17.14
CA PRO A 383 8.58 -2.66 17.86
C PRO A 383 7.96 -1.29 18.17
N GLN A 384 8.13 -0.84 19.41
CA GLN A 384 7.79 0.52 19.82
C GLN A 384 8.71 0.97 20.96
N LEU A 385 8.92 2.28 21.08
CA LEU A 385 9.81 2.86 22.06
C LEU A 385 9.27 4.22 22.51
N GLU A 386 9.03 4.37 23.81
CA GLU A 386 8.70 5.64 24.46
C GLU A 386 9.91 6.18 25.22
N ARG A 387 10.15 7.48 25.11
CA ARG A 387 11.32 8.17 25.69
C ARG A 387 10.97 9.58 26.13
N SER A 388 11.60 10.03 27.21
CA SER A 388 11.54 11.43 27.66
C SER A 388 12.67 12.29 27.09
N ASP A 389 13.73 11.68 26.51
CA ASP A 389 14.81 12.38 25.82
C ASP A 389 14.53 12.56 24.33
N TYR A 390 14.72 11.54 23.50
CA TYR A 390 14.37 11.60 22.08
C TYR A 390 14.26 10.21 21.43
N VAL A 391 13.58 10.16 20.29
CA VAL A 391 13.64 9.07 19.33
C VAL A 391 13.85 9.64 17.93
N GLN A 392 14.52 8.88 17.05
CA GLN A 392 14.80 9.27 15.67
C GLN A 392 14.75 8.06 14.75
N HIS A 393 14.35 8.28 13.50
CA HIS A 393 14.38 7.28 12.45
C HIS A 393 14.68 7.94 11.10
N SER A 394 15.53 7.31 10.29
CA SER A 394 16.05 7.83 9.01
C SER A 394 16.12 6.74 7.93
N ASN A 395 15.12 5.86 7.93
CA ASN A 395 15.10 4.58 7.21
C ASN A 395 16.25 3.65 7.64
#